data_AF-A0A9E2Q5K9-F1
#
_entry.id   AF-A0A9E2Q5K9-F1
#
_cell.length_a   1.000
_cell.length_b   1.000
_cell.length_c   1.000
_cell.angle_alpha   90.00
_cell.angle_beta   90.00
_cell.angle_gamma   90.00
#
_symmetry.space_group_name_H-M   'P 1'
#
loop_
_entity.id
_entity.type
_entity.pdbx_description
1 polymer ?
#
loop_
_entity_poly.entity_id
_entity_poly.type
_entity_poly.pdbx_seq_one_letter_code
_entity_poly.pdbx_strand_id
1 'polypeptide(L)' 'VLVDLDLTKTVRHTGKGTCLYEGWELRGWPVLTIARGEVVAVDGVEVASGHGRGRCVSIPDSEKAARA' A
#
# COMPACT_ATOMS: atom_id res chain seq x y z
N VAL A 1 6.55 -2.61 -4.74
CA VAL A 1 6.79 -1.94 -3.44
C VAL A 1 8.18 -2.32 -2.99
N LEU A 2 8.97 -1.37 -2.49
CA LEU A 2 10.25 -1.64 -1.81
C LEU A 2 9.97 -1.77 -0.31
N VAL A 3 10.42 -2.89 0.27
CA VAL A 3 10.21 -3.22 1.67
C VAL A 3 11.57 -3.41 2.31
N ASP A 4 11.77 -2.76 3.46
CA ASP A 4 12.87 -3.06 4.35
C ASP A 4 12.41 -4.16 5.31
N LEU A 5 13.00 -5.35 5.16
CA LEU A 5 12.66 -6.54 5.94
C LEU A 5 13.22 -6.51 7.37
N ASP A 6 14.18 -5.62 7.66
CA ASP A 6 14.82 -5.50 8.97
C ASP A 6 14.24 -4.36 9.79
N LEU A 7 13.61 -3.39 9.12
CA LEU A 7 12.91 -2.31 9.77
C LEU A 7 11.76 -2.83 10.64
N THR A 8 11.78 -2.38 11.89
CA THR A 8 10.74 -2.63 12.89
C THR A 8 10.15 -1.29 13.34
N LYS A 9 8.82 -1.20 13.39
CA LYS A 9 8.11 -0.02 13.89
C LYS A 9 6.86 -0.43 14.67
N THR A 10 6.45 0.43 15.60
CA THR A 10 5.13 0.34 16.25
C THR A 10 4.06 0.87 15.31
N VAL A 11 2.98 0.12 15.13
CA VAL A 11 1.80 0.57 14.40
C VAL A 11 1.16 1.74 15.16
N ARG A 12 1.06 2.88 14.47
CA ARG A 12 0.35 4.07 14.94
C ARG A 12 -0.68 4.48 13.90
N HIS A 13 -1.95 4.45 14.27
CA HIS A 13 -3.04 4.90 13.42
C HIS A 13 -3.21 6.41 13.51
N THR A 14 -3.23 7.06 12.35
CA THR A 14 -3.57 8.48 12.22
C THR A 14 -4.76 8.59 11.29
N GLY A 15 -5.89 9.12 11.77
CA GLY A 15 -7.10 9.25 10.95
C GLY A 15 -8.39 9.02 11.73
N LYS A 16 -9.41 8.53 11.04
CA LYS A 16 -10.73 8.24 11.64
C LYS A 16 -10.82 6.75 11.99
N GLY A 17 -11.59 6.43 13.03
CA GLY A 17 -11.88 5.05 13.44
C GLY A 17 -10.79 4.41 14.33
N THR A 18 -10.95 3.11 14.59
CA THR A 18 -10.06 2.32 15.46
C THR A 18 -9.20 1.37 14.61
N CYS A 19 -7.91 1.24 14.97
CA CYS A 19 -7.01 0.24 14.40
C CYS A 19 -6.89 -0.96 15.34
N LEU A 20 -7.13 -2.16 14.81
CA LEU A 20 -7.02 -3.42 15.58
C LEU A 20 -5.59 -3.72 16.02
N TYR A 21 -4.60 -3.20 15.29
CA TYR A 21 -3.18 -3.46 15.49
C TYR A 21 -2.47 -2.30 16.21
N GLU A 22 -3.21 -1.32 16.73
CA GLU A 22 -2.62 -0.17 17.42
C GLU A 22 -1.65 -0.62 18.52
N GLY A 23 -0.45 -0.05 18.52
CA GLY A 23 0.59 -0.36 19.51
C GLY A 23 1.37 -1.65 19.27
N TRP A 24 1.06 -2.43 18.23
CA TRP A 24 1.83 -3.63 17.89
C TRP A 24 3.17 -3.25 17.27
N GLU A 25 4.22 -4.01 17.59
CA GLU A 25 5.52 -3.90 16.94
C GLU A 25 5.60 -4.94 15.81
N LEU A 26 5.80 -4.46 14.57
CA LEU A 26 5.87 -5.29 13.37
C LEU A 26 7.18 -5.07 12.64
N ARG A 27 7.66 -6.09 11.93
CA ARG A 27 8.87 -6.07 11.11
C ARG A 27 8.51 -6.22 9.63
N GLY A 28 9.27 -5.56 8.75
CA GLY A 28 9.01 -5.60 7.30
C GLY A 28 8.14 -4.44 6.85
N TRP A 29 8.71 -3.23 6.75
CA TRP A 29 7.96 -2.02 6.45
C TRP A 29 8.19 -1.52 5.02
N PRO A 30 7.15 -1.03 4.33
CA PRO A 30 7.31 -0.38 3.03
C PRO A 30 8.06 0.94 3.21
N VAL A 31 9.15 1.10 2.46
CA VAL A 31 9.95 2.34 2.42
C VAL A 31 9.72 3.12 1.11
N LEU A 32 9.25 2.44 0.06
CA LEU A 32 8.89 3.07 -1.22
C LEU A 32 7.73 2.35 -1.89
N THR A 33 6.73 3.11 -2.34
CA THR A 33 5.64 2.60 -3.16
C THR A 33 5.69 3.24 -4.54
N ILE A 34 5.73 2.40 -5.58
CA ILE A 34 5.66 2.82 -6.98
C ILE A 34 4.36 2.29 -7.58
N ALA A 35 3.62 3.14 -8.25
CA ALA A 35 2.44 2.78 -9.02
C ALA A 35 2.55 3.35 -10.44
N ARG A 36 2.43 2.47 -11.44
CA ARG A 36 2.51 2.83 -12.87
C ARG A 36 3.77 3.65 -13.23
N GLY A 37 4.92 3.25 -12.69
CA GLY A 37 6.22 3.87 -12.96
C GLY A 37 6.53 5.13 -12.16
N GLU A 38 5.66 5.58 -11.26
CA GLU A 38 5.88 6.78 -10.43
C GLU A 38 5.86 6.46 -8.95
N VAL A 39 6.70 7.16 -8.19
CA VAL A 39 6.75 7.11 -6.73
C VAL A 39 5.51 7.80 -6.16
N VAL A 40 4.73 7.08 -5.36
CA VAL A 40 3.49 7.59 -4.76
C VAL A 40 3.56 7.70 -3.24
N ALA A 41 4.49 6.99 -2.59
CA ALA A 41 4.78 7.16 -1.17
C ALA A 41 6.24 6.82 -0.87
N VAL A 42 6.84 7.56 0.06
CA VAL A 42 8.20 7.36 0.56
C VAL A 42 8.16 7.41 2.08
N ASP A 43 8.73 6.41 2.75
CA ASP A 43 8.84 6.34 4.22
C ASP A 43 7.51 6.55 4.98
N GLY A 44 6.40 6.11 4.38
CA GLY A 44 5.06 6.24 4.95
C GLY A 44 4.37 7.59 4.68
N VAL A 45 4.99 8.48 3.92
CA VAL A 45 4.41 9.77 3.51
C VAL A 45 3.97 9.69 2.06
N GLU A 46 2.71 10.06 1.80
CA GLU A 46 2.17 10.18 0.45
C GLU A 46 2.81 11.35 -0.31
N VAL A 47 3.13 11.15 -1.58
CA VAL A 47 3.56 12.22 -2.46
C VAL A 47 2.31 12.87 -3.05
N ALA A 48 2.07 14.15 -2.71
CA ALA A 48 0.77 14.84 -2.79
C ALA A 48 0.09 14.96 -4.18
N SER A 49 0.65 14.41 -5.26
CA SER A 49 0.30 14.77 -6.64
C SER A 49 -0.56 13.74 -7.40
N GLY A 50 -1.23 12.79 -6.73
CA GLY A 50 -1.81 11.61 -7.40
C GLY A 50 -3.33 11.50 -7.56
N HIS A 51 -4.15 12.47 -7.12
CA HIS A 51 -5.62 12.33 -7.17
C HIS A 51 -6.12 12.07 -8.61
N GLY A 52 -6.90 11.00 -8.82
CA GLY A 52 -7.43 10.63 -10.14
C GLY A 52 -6.48 9.86 -11.06
N ARG A 53 -5.25 9.52 -10.61
CA ARG A 53 -4.27 8.76 -11.42
C ARG A 53 -4.61 7.28 -11.58
N GLY A 54 -5.39 6.73 -10.63
CA GLY A 54 -5.89 5.36 -10.69
C GLY A 54 -6.76 5.13 -11.92
N ARG A 55 -6.73 3.92 -12.48
CA ARG A 55 -7.61 3.51 -13.58
C ARG A 55 -8.33 2.23 -13.19
N CYS A 56 -9.61 2.13 -13.56
CA CYS A 56 -10.32 0.86 -13.50
C CYS A 56 -9.65 -0.13 -14.46
N VAL A 57 -9.43 -1.35 -13.98
CA VAL A 57 -8.88 -2.45 -14.76
C VAL A 57 -9.97 -3.48 -15.00
N SER A 58 -10.03 -4.02 -16.22
CA SER A 58 -10.92 -5.12 -16.55
C SER A 58 -10.28 -6.45 -16.15
N ILE A 59 -11.12 -7.40 -15.74
CA ILE A 59 -10.69 -8.79 -15.57
C ILE A 59 -10.55 -9.42 -16.97
N PRO A 60 -9.40 -10.01 -17.31
CA PRO A 60 -9.22 -10.72 -18.58
C PRO A 60 -10.23 -11.88 -18.73
N ASP A 61 -10.65 -12.18 -19.96
CA ASP A 61 -11.64 -13.25 -20.19
C ASP A 61 -11.11 -14.64 -19.81
N SER A 62 -9.78 -14.85 -19.89
CA SER A 62 -9.12 -16.07 -19.41
C SER A 62 -9.36 -16.32 -17.92
N GLU A 63 -9.34 -15.26 -17.10
CA GLU A 63 -9.53 -15.34 -15.65
C GLU A 63 -11.01 -15.46 -15.25
N LYS A 64 -11.93 -15.03 -16.12
CA LYS A 64 -13.37 -15.22 -15.90
C LYS A 64 -13.79 -16.67 -16.13
N ALA A 65 -13.25 -17.30 -17.18
CA ALA A 65 -13.56 -18.68 -17.53
C ALA A 65 -13.13 -19.70 -16.46
N ALA A 66 -12.04 -19.43 -15.73
CA ALA A 66 -11.53 -20.29 -14.65
C ALA A 66 -12.37 -20.26 -13.35
N ARG A 67 -13.36 -19.35 -13.25
CA ARG A 67 -14.21 -19.16 -12.05
C ARG A 67 -15.61 -19.76 -12.18
N ALA A 68 -15.97 -20.29 -13.35
CA ALA A 68 -17.26 -20.93 -13.64
C ALA A 68 -17.17 -22.45 -13.52
#